data_AF-A0AAW6BNU1-F1
#
_entry.id   AF-A0AAW6BNU1-F1
#
_cell.length_a   1.000
_cell.length_b   1.000
_cell.length_c   1.000
_cell.angle_alpha   90.00
_cell.angle_beta   90.00
_cell.angle_gamma   90.00
#
_symmetry.space_group_name_H-M   'P 1'
#
loop_
_entity.id
_entity.type
_entity.pdbx_description
1 polymer ?
#
loop_
_entity_poly.entity_id
_entity_poly.type
_entity_poly.pdbx_seq_one_letter_code
_entity_poly.pdbx_strand_id
1 'polypeptide(L)'
;MRPATFEPEIIIEAGKALQAEGRNVTAFALRSKIGGGNASRLRQVWAEFITSQTTITTEPVAELPAEVAEEVKHVSESLTERINQLVIELNDKAVKAAERRVADVTRAAGEQTVQAERELADAAQIVDDLETQLDESYAEVSDLKQQLAESQLLVQHQTVELAQLKERLSATEQAMKVSSEQHSREQAELRERLSATEKAAKAESGQYSRELVQWQQKLATTEQAVKAVSERYQSVSDELKVTRQRSNERIETLKVELAELKVKAAADAKVYVDYQMQSKQNSDRNDELLKQLKLELDTAHREATEARETSAKITGQLEAVQAQNATLLAAVQKRQDELIAQIERANEESELANKTQVNKKEIRGA
;
A
#
# COMPACT_ATOMS: atom_id res chain seq x y z
N MET A 1 27.19 -131.17 -129.19
CA MET A 1 26.70 -131.18 -127.79
C MET A 1 27.87 -130.95 -126.85
N ARG A 2 27.63 -130.43 -125.63
CA ARG A 2 28.58 -130.58 -124.50
C ARG A 2 28.00 -131.65 -123.56
N PRO A 3 28.79 -132.60 -123.01
CA PRO A 3 28.28 -133.61 -122.09
C PRO A 3 27.70 -133.01 -120.81
N ALA A 4 26.83 -133.76 -120.13
CA ALA A 4 26.48 -133.48 -118.75
C ALA A 4 27.71 -133.72 -117.86
N THR A 5 27.93 -132.88 -116.85
CA THR A 5 29.15 -132.97 -116.02
C THR A 5 29.06 -133.97 -114.86
N PHE A 6 27.87 -134.53 -114.59
CA PHE A 6 27.60 -135.48 -113.50
C PHE A 6 26.44 -136.39 -113.88
N GLU A 7 26.52 -137.67 -113.55
CA GLU A 7 25.45 -138.65 -113.78
C GLU A 7 24.32 -138.56 -112.74
N PRO A 8 23.09 -139.00 -113.06
CA PRO A 8 21.94 -138.90 -112.16
C PRO A 8 22.14 -139.54 -110.78
N GLU A 9 22.83 -140.68 -110.72
CA GLU A 9 23.08 -141.46 -109.50
C GLU A 9 23.87 -140.65 -108.47
N ILE A 10 24.89 -139.91 -108.91
CA ILE A 10 25.72 -139.04 -108.06
C ILE A 10 24.88 -137.90 -107.47
N ILE A 11 23.89 -137.40 -108.22
CA ILE A 11 22.98 -136.34 -107.77
C ILE A 11 22.03 -136.90 -106.68
N ILE A 12 21.54 -138.12 -106.89
CA ILE A 12 20.66 -138.84 -105.95
C ILE A 12 21.42 -139.21 -104.66
N GLU A 13 22.66 -139.68 -104.76
CA GLU A 13 23.51 -140.01 -103.61
C GLU A 13 23.84 -138.76 -102.79
N ALA A 14 24.24 -137.66 -103.43
CA ALA A 14 24.46 -136.38 -102.75
C ALA A 14 23.19 -135.84 -102.08
N GLY A 15 22.01 -136.05 -102.67
CA GLY A 15 20.73 -135.69 -102.06
C GLY A 15 20.39 -136.55 -100.83
N LYS A 16 20.59 -137.87 -100.91
CA LYS A 16 20.45 -138.79 -99.77
C LYS A 16 21.42 -138.43 -98.64
N ALA A 17 22.67 -138.08 -98.95
CA ALA A 17 23.65 -137.65 -97.96
C ALA A 17 23.24 -136.34 -97.26
N LEU A 18 22.70 -135.36 -97.99
CA LEU A 18 22.14 -134.14 -97.39
C LEU A 18 20.94 -134.42 -96.48
N GLN A 19 20.06 -135.34 -96.89
CA GLN A 19 18.91 -135.76 -96.09
C GLN A 19 19.33 -136.49 -94.81
N ALA A 20 20.37 -137.34 -94.87
CA ALA A 20 20.96 -138.00 -93.70
C ALA A 20 21.67 -137.01 -92.75
N GLU A 21 22.21 -135.91 -93.28
CA GLU A 21 22.73 -134.77 -92.49
C GLU A 21 21.63 -133.85 -91.92
N GLY A 22 20.35 -134.19 -92.12
CA GLY A 22 19.21 -133.36 -91.68
C GLY A 22 19.09 -132.02 -92.42
N ARG A 23 19.72 -131.89 -93.60
CA ARG A 23 19.79 -130.63 -94.37
C ARG A 23 18.80 -130.65 -95.53
N ASN A 24 18.03 -129.57 -95.66
CA ASN A 24 17.09 -129.38 -96.76
C ASN A 24 17.79 -129.46 -98.13
N VAL A 25 17.40 -130.44 -98.95
CA VAL A 25 18.04 -130.77 -100.23
C VAL A 25 17.67 -129.75 -101.32
N THR A 26 18.35 -128.60 -101.28
CA THR A 26 18.17 -127.51 -102.25
C THR A 26 19.13 -127.64 -103.44
N ALA A 27 18.79 -126.96 -104.55
CA ALA A 27 19.63 -126.84 -105.74
C ALA A 27 21.08 -126.41 -105.43
N PHE A 28 21.24 -125.53 -104.44
CA PHE A 28 22.55 -125.03 -104.00
C PHE A 28 23.26 -126.00 -103.05
N ALA A 29 22.52 -126.68 -102.16
CA ALA A 29 23.10 -127.70 -101.29
C ALA A 29 23.65 -128.89 -102.10
N LEU A 30 22.90 -129.36 -103.11
CA LEU A 30 23.37 -130.38 -104.06
C LEU A 30 24.64 -129.92 -104.79
N ARG A 31 24.66 -128.69 -105.32
CA ARG A 31 25.84 -128.09 -105.97
C ARG A 31 27.05 -127.99 -105.03
N SER A 32 26.82 -127.72 -103.75
CA SER A 32 27.85 -127.62 -102.71
C SER A 32 28.46 -128.98 -102.36
N LYS A 33 27.66 -130.06 -102.34
CA LYS A 33 28.15 -131.44 -102.12
C LYS A 33 28.85 -132.05 -103.32
N ILE A 34 28.35 -131.79 -104.53
CA ILE A 34 28.88 -132.35 -105.80
C ILE A 34 30.06 -131.51 -106.33
N GLY A 35 30.29 -130.31 -105.77
CA GLY A 35 31.40 -129.42 -106.14
C GLY A 35 31.19 -128.62 -107.44
N GLY A 36 30.07 -128.79 -108.14
CA GLY A 36 29.82 -128.08 -109.39
C GLY A 36 28.48 -128.38 -110.06
N GLY A 37 28.38 -128.02 -111.35
CA GLY A 37 27.22 -128.32 -112.19
C GLY A 37 26.12 -127.26 -112.22
N ASN A 38 25.12 -127.49 -113.08
CA ASN A 38 23.96 -126.63 -113.24
C ASN A 38 22.90 -126.95 -112.17
N ALA A 39 22.68 -126.01 -111.25
CA ALA A 39 21.78 -126.16 -110.10
C ALA A 39 20.34 -126.52 -110.48
N SER A 40 19.85 -126.11 -111.67
CA SER A 40 18.51 -126.45 -112.13
C SER A 40 18.37 -127.95 -112.43
N ARG A 41 19.33 -128.54 -113.15
CA ARG A 41 19.37 -130.01 -113.40
C ARG A 41 19.54 -130.80 -112.11
N LEU A 42 20.36 -130.32 -111.18
CA LEU A 42 20.54 -130.98 -109.87
C LEU A 42 19.21 -131.07 -109.11
N ARG A 43 18.46 -129.96 -109.02
CA ARG A 43 17.13 -129.95 -108.40
C ARG A 43 16.12 -130.79 -109.19
N GLN A 44 16.15 -130.77 -110.52
CA GLN A 44 15.23 -131.54 -111.35
C GLN A 44 15.38 -133.05 -111.10
N VAL A 45 16.61 -133.59 -111.23
CA VAL A 45 16.87 -135.02 -111.01
C VAL A 45 16.53 -135.44 -109.58
N TRP A 46 16.79 -134.60 -108.57
CA TRP A 46 16.37 -134.87 -107.20
C TRP A 46 14.84 -134.84 -107.02
N ALA A 47 14.13 -133.91 -107.67
CA ALA A 47 12.68 -133.84 -107.64
C ALA A 47 12.05 -135.06 -108.33
N GLU A 48 12.54 -135.44 -109.50
CA GLU A 48 12.14 -136.65 -110.23
C GLU A 48 12.38 -137.91 -109.37
N PHE A 49 13.53 -138.00 -108.69
CA PHE A 49 13.80 -139.09 -107.75
C PHE A 49 12.83 -139.13 -106.56
N ILE A 50 12.54 -137.98 -105.93
CA ILE A 50 11.55 -137.90 -104.83
C ILE A 50 10.14 -138.23 -105.31
N THR A 51 9.71 -137.73 -106.47
CA THR A 51 8.42 -138.09 -107.08
C THR A 51 8.34 -139.59 -107.38
N SER A 52 9.42 -140.21 -107.87
CA SER A 52 9.45 -141.66 -108.10
C SER A 52 9.36 -142.47 -106.79
N GLN A 53 10.03 -142.04 -105.71
CA GLN A 53 9.83 -142.63 -104.37
C GLN A 53 8.43 -142.39 -103.80
N THR A 54 7.79 -141.27 -104.14
CA THR A 54 6.45 -140.91 -103.65
C THR A 54 5.34 -141.44 -104.56
N THR A 55 5.65 -142.40 -105.43
CA THR A 55 4.63 -143.18 -106.15
C THR A 55 3.98 -144.15 -105.19
N ILE A 56 3.04 -143.64 -104.40
CA ILE A 56 2.15 -144.45 -103.56
C ILE A 56 1.31 -145.31 -104.50
N THR A 57 1.71 -146.57 -104.67
CA THR A 57 0.88 -147.60 -105.27
C THR A 57 -0.31 -147.84 -104.34
N THR A 58 -1.43 -147.18 -104.63
CA THR A 58 -2.72 -147.49 -104.00
C THR A 58 -3.20 -148.85 -104.49
N GLU A 59 -2.65 -149.92 -103.93
CA GLU A 59 -3.35 -151.20 -103.93
C GLU A 59 -4.74 -150.96 -103.33
N PRO A 60 -5.82 -151.50 -103.94
CA PRO A 60 -7.12 -151.45 -103.32
C PRO A 60 -7.05 -152.26 -102.03
N VAL A 61 -7.10 -151.56 -100.88
CA VAL A 61 -7.18 -152.19 -99.57
C VAL A 61 -8.35 -153.16 -99.61
N ALA A 62 -8.07 -154.45 -99.44
CA ALA A 62 -9.11 -155.46 -99.37
C ALA A 62 -10.08 -155.05 -98.26
N GLU A 63 -11.37 -154.95 -98.61
CA GLU A 63 -12.40 -154.48 -97.69
C GLU A 63 -12.32 -155.28 -96.39
N LEU A 64 -12.18 -154.57 -95.26
CA LEU A 64 -12.13 -155.23 -93.95
C LEU A 64 -13.39 -156.10 -93.82
N PRO A 65 -13.27 -157.38 -93.40
CA PRO A 65 -14.43 -158.24 -93.20
C PRO A 65 -15.48 -157.50 -92.38
N ALA A 66 -16.75 -157.53 -92.83
CA ALA A 66 -17.77 -156.58 -92.37
C ALA A 66 -17.92 -156.54 -90.83
N GLU A 67 -17.69 -157.67 -90.17
CA GLU A 67 -17.60 -157.84 -88.71
C GLU A 67 -16.56 -156.90 -88.06
N VAL A 68 -15.35 -156.83 -88.64
CA VAL A 68 -14.26 -155.95 -88.18
C VAL A 68 -14.54 -154.49 -88.54
N ALA A 69 -15.14 -154.23 -89.70
CA ALA A 69 -15.49 -152.88 -90.13
C ALA A 69 -16.56 -152.23 -89.22
N GLU A 70 -17.60 -152.99 -88.87
CA GLU A 70 -18.64 -152.54 -87.94
C GLU A 70 -18.13 -152.41 -86.50
N GLU A 71 -17.26 -153.30 -86.01
CA GLU A 71 -16.68 -153.15 -84.66
C GLU A 71 -15.75 -151.93 -84.56
N VAL A 72 -14.91 -151.67 -85.57
CA VAL A 72 -14.07 -150.45 -85.64
C VAL A 72 -14.95 -149.20 -85.71
N LYS A 73 -16.04 -149.23 -86.47
CA LYS A 73 -17.02 -148.15 -86.55
C LYS A 73 -17.69 -147.89 -85.20
N HIS A 74 -18.23 -148.91 -84.55
CA HIS A 74 -18.84 -148.84 -83.22
C HIS A 74 -17.87 -148.28 -82.16
N VAL A 75 -16.62 -148.75 -82.14
CA VAL A 75 -15.57 -148.21 -81.26
C VAL A 75 -15.26 -146.75 -81.58
N SER A 76 -15.25 -146.35 -82.86
CA SER A 76 -15.02 -144.94 -83.26
C SER A 76 -16.19 -144.02 -82.89
N GLU A 77 -17.43 -144.51 -82.99
CA GLU A 77 -18.64 -143.80 -82.56
C GLU A 77 -18.65 -143.62 -81.04
N SER A 78 -18.39 -144.69 -80.28
CA SER A 78 -18.30 -144.66 -78.82
C SER A 78 -17.16 -143.76 -78.31
N LEU A 79 -15.99 -143.80 -78.96
CA LEU A 79 -14.87 -142.91 -78.65
C LEU A 79 -15.22 -141.44 -78.96
N THR A 80 -15.90 -141.17 -80.07
CA THR A 80 -16.35 -139.82 -80.45
C THR A 80 -17.37 -139.28 -79.43
N GLU A 81 -18.34 -140.09 -79.02
CA GLU A 81 -19.29 -139.73 -77.96
C GLU A 81 -18.57 -139.47 -76.63
N ARG A 82 -17.60 -140.31 -76.26
CA ARG A 82 -16.81 -140.12 -75.03
C ARG A 82 -15.94 -138.87 -75.05
N ILE A 83 -15.37 -138.50 -76.20
CA ILE A 83 -14.64 -137.24 -76.41
C ILE A 83 -15.60 -136.05 -76.30
N ASN A 84 -16.77 -136.10 -76.94
CA ASN A 84 -17.77 -135.04 -76.87
C ASN A 84 -18.24 -134.81 -75.42
N GLN A 85 -18.55 -135.87 -74.69
CA GLN A 85 -18.90 -135.81 -73.27
C GLN A 85 -17.78 -135.20 -72.41
N LEU A 86 -16.52 -135.59 -72.64
CA LEU A 86 -15.37 -135.02 -71.92
C LEU A 86 -15.15 -133.54 -72.25
N VAL A 87 -15.37 -133.13 -73.51
CA VAL A 87 -15.29 -131.72 -73.95
C VAL A 87 -16.39 -130.89 -73.28
N ILE A 88 -17.62 -131.41 -73.19
CA ILE A 88 -18.72 -130.76 -72.46
C ILE A 88 -18.32 -130.61 -70.99
N GLU A 89 -17.88 -131.67 -70.31
CA GLU A 89 -17.47 -131.61 -68.91
C GLU A 89 -16.27 -130.68 -68.63
N LEU A 90 -15.32 -130.57 -69.57
CA LEU A 90 -14.19 -129.64 -69.47
C LEU A 90 -14.65 -128.18 -69.66
N ASN A 91 -15.56 -127.93 -70.61
CA ASN A 91 -16.16 -126.62 -70.82
C ASN A 91 -16.94 -126.19 -69.57
N ASP A 92 -17.79 -127.07 -69.05
CA ASP A 92 -18.57 -126.88 -67.82
C ASP A 92 -17.68 -126.51 -66.61
N LYS A 93 -16.55 -127.21 -66.45
CA LYS A 93 -15.54 -126.92 -65.40
C LYS A 93 -14.81 -125.61 -65.65
N ALA A 94 -14.49 -125.27 -66.90
CA ALA A 94 -13.83 -124.01 -67.27
C ALA A 94 -14.74 -122.79 -67.06
N VAL A 95 -16.01 -122.88 -67.46
CA VAL A 95 -17.05 -121.87 -67.22
C VAL A 95 -17.24 -121.67 -65.71
N LYS A 96 -17.49 -122.73 -64.95
CA LYS A 96 -17.67 -122.65 -63.48
C LYS A 96 -16.42 -122.12 -62.75
N ALA A 97 -15.22 -122.32 -63.30
CA ALA A 97 -13.99 -121.71 -62.78
C ALA A 97 -13.85 -120.22 -63.17
N ALA A 98 -14.28 -119.83 -64.37
CA ALA A 98 -14.31 -118.45 -64.81
C ALA A 98 -15.36 -117.63 -64.04
N GLU A 99 -16.58 -118.15 -63.90
CA GLU A 99 -17.67 -117.56 -63.11
C GLU A 99 -17.25 -117.29 -61.67
N ARG A 100 -16.60 -118.26 -61.01
CA ARG A 100 -16.04 -118.08 -59.66
C ARG A 100 -14.98 -116.98 -59.61
N ARG A 101 -14.03 -116.96 -60.55
CA ARG A 101 -13.02 -115.89 -60.64
C ARG A 101 -13.64 -114.52 -60.87
N VAL A 102 -14.67 -114.43 -61.72
CA VAL A 102 -15.42 -113.17 -61.94
C VAL A 102 -16.14 -112.76 -60.66
N ALA A 103 -16.82 -113.69 -59.97
CA ALA A 103 -17.52 -113.40 -58.71
C ALA A 103 -16.56 -112.97 -57.57
N ASP A 104 -15.38 -113.58 -57.46
CA ASP A 104 -14.36 -113.15 -56.50
C ASP A 104 -13.75 -111.78 -56.87
N VAL A 105 -13.56 -111.49 -58.15
CA VAL A 105 -13.07 -110.18 -58.63
C VAL A 105 -14.12 -109.08 -58.44
N THR A 106 -15.40 -109.33 -58.77
CA THR A 106 -16.46 -108.32 -58.55
C THR A 106 -16.73 -108.12 -57.06
N ARG A 107 -16.66 -109.18 -56.23
CA ARG A 107 -16.72 -109.06 -54.77
C ARG A 107 -15.55 -108.25 -54.22
N ALA A 108 -14.30 -108.56 -54.60
CA ALA A 108 -13.13 -107.83 -54.14
C ALA A 108 -13.13 -106.36 -54.62
N ALA A 109 -13.60 -106.09 -55.84
CA ALA A 109 -13.79 -104.73 -56.34
C ALA A 109 -14.87 -103.98 -55.55
N GLY A 110 -15.99 -104.62 -55.22
CA GLY A 110 -17.06 -104.03 -54.38
C GLY A 110 -16.62 -103.78 -52.94
N GLU A 111 -15.82 -104.70 -52.37
CA GLU A 111 -15.16 -104.51 -51.06
C GLU A 111 -14.21 -103.31 -51.09
N GLN A 112 -13.45 -103.12 -52.18
CA GLN A 112 -12.58 -101.95 -52.38
C GLN A 112 -13.35 -100.64 -52.60
N THR A 113 -14.43 -100.62 -53.40
CA THR A 113 -15.22 -99.38 -53.59
C THR A 113 -15.90 -98.96 -52.29
N VAL A 114 -16.49 -99.89 -51.54
CA VAL A 114 -17.12 -99.59 -50.23
C VAL A 114 -16.08 -99.10 -49.21
N GLN A 115 -14.84 -99.60 -49.26
CA GLN A 115 -13.78 -99.09 -48.39
C GLN A 115 -13.31 -97.69 -48.82
N ALA A 116 -13.13 -97.43 -50.12
CA ALA A 116 -12.79 -96.11 -50.63
C ALA A 116 -13.89 -95.06 -50.39
N GLU A 117 -15.17 -95.45 -50.50
CA GLU A 117 -16.32 -94.59 -50.18
C GLU A 117 -16.33 -94.18 -48.70
N ARG A 118 -15.92 -95.08 -47.78
CA ARG A 118 -15.76 -94.75 -46.36
C ARG A 118 -14.58 -93.82 -46.11
N GLU A 119 -13.41 -94.13 -46.66
CA GLU A 119 -12.22 -93.29 -46.52
C GLU A 119 -12.43 -91.88 -47.10
N LEU A 120 -13.22 -91.75 -48.18
CA LEU A 120 -13.65 -90.46 -48.73
C LEU A 120 -14.68 -89.74 -47.83
N ALA A 121 -15.61 -90.46 -47.19
CA ALA A 121 -16.56 -89.86 -46.25
C ALA A 121 -15.88 -89.38 -44.96
N ASP A 122 -14.97 -90.17 -44.40
CA ASP A 122 -14.14 -89.80 -43.24
C ASP A 122 -13.25 -88.59 -43.57
N ALA A 123 -12.64 -88.57 -44.76
CA ALA A 123 -11.85 -87.44 -45.23
C ALA A 123 -12.69 -86.17 -45.47
N ALA A 124 -13.93 -86.30 -45.97
CA ALA A 124 -14.85 -85.18 -46.14
C ALA A 124 -15.25 -84.58 -44.77
N GLN A 125 -15.61 -85.42 -43.79
CA GLN A 125 -15.92 -84.94 -42.43
C GLN A 125 -14.72 -84.21 -41.80
N ILE A 126 -13.50 -84.70 -41.99
CA ILE A 126 -12.29 -84.02 -41.51
C ILE A 126 -12.08 -82.66 -42.20
N VAL A 127 -12.49 -82.50 -43.46
CA VAL A 127 -12.47 -81.19 -44.13
C VAL A 127 -13.54 -80.26 -43.56
N ASP A 128 -14.78 -80.71 -43.40
CA ASP A 128 -15.87 -79.93 -42.80
C ASP A 128 -15.52 -79.47 -41.36
N ASP A 129 -14.91 -80.35 -40.56
CA ASP A 129 -14.43 -80.07 -39.20
C ASP A 129 -13.29 -79.01 -39.19
N LEU A 130 -12.42 -79.03 -40.21
CA LEU A 130 -11.31 -78.08 -40.37
C LEU A 130 -11.76 -76.72 -40.92
N GLU A 131 -12.73 -76.70 -41.84
CA GLU A 131 -13.35 -75.47 -42.33
C GLU A 131 -14.11 -74.77 -41.20
N THR A 132 -14.82 -75.53 -40.35
CA THR A 132 -15.47 -75.01 -39.13
C THR A 132 -14.46 -74.36 -38.18
N GLN A 133 -13.36 -75.06 -37.85
CA GLN A 133 -12.29 -74.52 -37.00
C GLN A 133 -11.60 -73.28 -37.60
N LEU A 134 -11.50 -73.21 -38.92
CA LEU A 134 -10.92 -72.08 -39.63
C LEU A 134 -11.82 -70.84 -39.55
N ASP A 135 -13.13 -71.00 -39.74
CA ASP A 135 -14.12 -69.92 -39.59
C ASP A 135 -14.24 -69.44 -38.14
N GLU A 136 -14.22 -70.36 -37.16
CA GLU A 136 -14.15 -70.01 -35.73
C GLU A 136 -12.89 -69.18 -35.43
N SER A 137 -11.72 -69.60 -35.91
CA SER A 137 -10.47 -68.86 -35.72
C SER A 137 -10.46 -67.49 -36.42
N TYR A 138 -11.08 -67.36 -37.60
CA TYR A 138 -11.26 -66.06 -38.26
C TYR A 138 -12.21 -65.15 -37.47
N ALA A 139 -13.26 -65.69 -36.85
CA ALA A 139 -14.16 -64.93 -35.99
C ALA A 139 -13.43 -64.44 -34.72
N GLU A 140 -12.68 -65.30 -34.02
CA GLU A 140 -11.85 -64.91 -32.87
C GLU A 140 -10.83 -63.83 -33.24
N VAL A 141 -10.13 -63.99 -34.37
CA VAL A 141 -9.16 -63.00 -34.86
C VAL A 141 -9.83 -61.68 -35.26
N SER A 142 -11.10 -61.68 -35.66
CA SER A 142 -11.87 -60.46 -35.92
C SER A 142 -12.28 -59.77 -34.62
N ASP A 143 -12.80 -60.52 -33.64
CA ASP A 143 -13.20 -59.98 -32.34
C ASP A 143 -12.00 -59.41 -31.56
N LEU A 144 -10.88 -60.13 -31.50
CA LEU A 144 -9.63 -59.64 -30.88
C LEU A 144 -9.09 -58.37 -31.55
N LYS A 145 -9.29 -58.19 -32.86
CA LYS A 145 -8.95 -56.92 -33.55
C LYS A 145 -9.90 -55.79 -33.16
N GLN A 146 -11.19 -56.07 -32.98
CA GLN A 146 -12.14 -55.07 -32.49
C GLN A 146 -11.82 -54.67 -31.05
N GLN A 147 -11.64 -55.63 -30.13
CA GLN A 147 -11.26 -55.36 -28.75
C GLN A 147 -9.95 -54.54 -28.66
N LEU A 148 -8.95 -54.86 -29.51
CA LEU A 148 -7.71 -54.10 -29.59
C LEU A 148 -7.93 -52.66 -30.08
N ALA A 149 -8.78 -52.44 -31.08
CA ALA A 149 -9.13 -51.10 -31.57
C ALA A 149 -9.89 -50.28 -30.51
N GLU A 150 -10.86 -50.88 -29.82
CA GLU A 150 -11.60 -50.25 -28.72
C GLU A 150 -10.68 -49.90 -27.55
N SER A 151 -9.75 -50.79 -27.18
CA SER A 151 -8.72 -50.54 -26.18
C SER A 151 -7.79 -49.39 -26.57
N GLN A 152 -7.37 -49.33 -27.84
CA GLN A 152 -6.55 -48.23 -28.36
C GLN A 152 -7.29 -46.89 -28.33
N LEU A 153 -8.59 -46.86 -28.68
CA LEU A 153 -9.42 -45.66 -28.59
C LEU A 153 -9.59 -45.19 -27.13
N LEU A 154 -9.80 -46.11 -26.20
CA LEU A 154 -9.87 -45.81 -24.77
C LEU A 154 -8.56 -45.22 -24.24
N VAL A 155 -7.41 -45.78 -24.60
CA VAL A 155 -6.09 -45.27 -24.21
C VAL A 155 -5.81 -43.90 -24.85
N GLN A 156 -6.25 -43.66 -26.09
CA GLN A 156 -6.17 -42.33 -26.72
C GLN A 156 -7.02 -41.30 -25.98
N HIS A 157 -8.27 -41.64 -25.63
CA HIS A 157 -9.16 -40.78 -24.84
C HIS A 157 -8.52 -40.41 -23.48
N GLN A 158 -8.08 -41.42 -22.72
CA GLN A 158 -7.42 -41.23 -21.43
C GLN A 158 -6.14 -40.40 -21.54
N THR A 159 -5.38 -40.54 -22.63
CA THR A 159 -4.18 -39.72 -22.88
C THR A 159 -4.53 -38.25 -23.08
N VAL A 160 -5.62 -37.95 -23.80
CA VAL A 160 -6.12 -36.58 -24.00
C VAL A 160 -6.67 -36.00 -22.68
N GLU A 161 -7.45 -36.77 -21.92
CA GLU A 161 -7.94 -36.36 -20.59
C GLU A 161 -6.79 -36.06 -19.62
N LEU A 162 -5.78 -36.93 -19.57
CA LEU A 162 -4.58 -36.71 -18.73
C LEU A 162 -3.77 -35.50 -19.16
N ALA A 163 -3.75 -35.15 -20.46
CA ALA A 163 -3.13 -33.91 -20.94
C ALA A 163 -3.93 -32.68 -20.49
N GLN A 164 -5.25 -32.67 -20.68
CA GLN A 164 -6.13 -31.59 -20.25
C GLN A 164 -6.13 -31.39 -18.73
N LEU A 165 -6.06 -32.47 -17.95
CA LEU A 165 -5.97 -32.40 -16.49
C LEU A 165 -4.62 -31.82 -16.03
N LYS A 166 -3.51 -32.16 -16.71
CA LYS A 166 -2.18 -31.56 -16.44
C LYS A 166 -2.14 -30.08 -16.79
N GLU A 167 -2.74 -29.68 -17.91
CA GLU A 167 -2.86 -28.26 -18.30
C GLU A 167 -3.68 -27.48 -17.27
N ARG A 168 -4.86 -27.99 -16.89
CA ARG A 168 -5.71 -27.39 -15.86
C ARG A 168 -5.02 -27.30 -14.50
N LEU A 169 -4.27 -28.33 -14.09
CA LEU A 169 -3.49 -28.32 -12.86
C LEU A 169 -2.40 -27.25 -12.91
N SER A 170 -1.59 -27.21 -13.98
CA SER A 170 -0.55 -26.20 -14.14
C SER A 170 -1.12 -24.77 -14.14
N ALA A 171 -2.29 -24.56 -14.75
CA ALA A 171 -2.99 -23.28 -14.72
C ALA A 171 -3.46 -22.89 -13.31
N THR A 172 -4.00 -23.83 -12.51
CA THR A 172 -4.42 -23.54 -11.13
C THR A 172 -3.24 -23.36 -10.17
N GLU A 173 -2.15 -24.12 -10.34
CA GLU A 173 -0.89 -23.95 -9.60
C GLU A 173 -0.28 -22.57 -9.86
N GLN A 174 -0.20 -22.15 -11.13
CA GLN A 174 0.33 -20.83 -11.49
C GLN A 174 -0.58 -19.69 -11.01
N ALA A 175 -1.91 -19.85 -11.06
CA ALA A 175 -2.85 -18.88 -10.49
C ALA A 175 -2.72 -18.77 -8.97
N MET A 176 -2.60 -19.91 -8.27
CA MET A 176 -2.38 -19.95 -6.82
C MET A 176 -1.04 -19.31 -6.43
N LYS A 177 0.02 -19.55 -7.22
CA LYS A 177 1.33 -18.91 -7.04
C LYS A 177 1.24 -17.39 -7.21
N VAL A 178 0.59 -16.90 -8.27
CA VAL A 178 0.40 -15.45 -8.49
C VAL A 178 -0.41 -14.81 -7.36
N SER A 179 -1.49 -15.45 -6.90
CA SER A 179 -2.26 -14.99 -5.73
C SER A 179 -1.43 -14.99 -4.45
N SER A 180 -0.60 -16.01 -4.21
CA SER A 180 0.30 -16.08 -3.06
C SER A 180 1.37 -14.97 -3.10
N GLU A 181 1.96 -14.71 -4.27
CA GLU A 181 2.90 -13.60 -4.46
C GLU A 181 2.22 -12.23 -4.28
N GLN A 182 0.98 -12.06 -4.75
CA GLN A 182 0.19 -10.84 -4.53
C GLN A 182 -0.07 -10.63 -3.03
N HIS A 183 -0.62 -11.62 -2.32
CA HIS A 183 -0.87 -11.52 -0.88
C HIS A 183 0.42 -11.34 -0.06
N SER A 184 1.55 -11.87 -0.52
CA SER A 184 2.86 -11.62 0.09
C SER A 184 3.30 -10.15 -0.04
N ARG A 185 3.09 -9.55 -1.23
CA ARG A 185 3.36 -8.12 -1.48
C ARG A 185 2.41 -7.22 -0.68
N GLU A 186 1.11 -7.50 -0.69
CA GLU A 186 0.11 -6.79 0.12
C GLU A 186 0.46 -6.81 1.61
N GLN A 187 0.87 -7.96 2.16
CA GLN A 187 1.33 -8.07 3.55
C GLN A 187 2.63 -7.29 3.81
N ALA A 188 3.55 -7.23 2.85
CA ALA A 188 4.78 -6.44 2.96
C ALA A 188 4.46 -4.92 2.98
N GLU A 189 3.64 -4.44 2.05
CA GLU A 189 3.19 -3.05 1.97
C GLU A 189 2.41 -2.64 3.23
N LEU A 190 1.51 -3.48 3.73
CA LEU A 190 0.78 -3.23 4.97
C LEU A 190 1.70 -3.18 6.20
N ARG A 191 2.72 -4.05 6.28
CA ARG A 191 3.75 -4.00 7.34
C ARG A 191 4.61 -2.75 7.24
N GLU A 192 5.01 -2.34 6.04
CA GLU A 192 5.79 -1.12 5.84
C GLU A 192 4.97 0.12 6.27
N ARG A 193 3.73 0.24 5.78
CA ARG A 193 2.78 1.31 6.14
C ARG A 193 2.53 1.36 7.65
N LEU A 194 2.34 0.21 8.30
CA LEU A 194 2.18 0.13 9.75
C LEU A 194 3.47 0.55 10.49
N SER A 195 4.64 0.16 10.00
CA SER A 195 5.92 0.63 10.56
C SER A 195 6.11 2.14 10.41
N ALA A 196 5.58 2.73 9.32
CA ALA A 196 5.65 4.15 9.05
C ALA A 196 4.67 4.95 9.94
N THR A 197 3.44 4.49 10.11
CA THR A 197 2.47 5.11 11.04
C THR A 197 2.91 4.96 12.49
N GLU A 198 3.50 3.83 12.88
CA GLU A 198 4.15 3.70 14.20
C GLU A 198 5.27 4.72 14.40
N LYS A 199 6.18 4.89 13.42
CA LYS A 199 7.27 5.88 13.50
C LYS A 199 6.73 7.30 13.59
N ALA A 200 5.69 7.63 12.81
CA ALA A 200 5.03 8.93 12.86
C ALA A 200 4.38 9.18 14.24
N ALA A 201 3.56 8.25 14.73
CA ALA A 201 2.93 8.37 16.05
C ALA A 201 3.95 8.44 17.21
N LYS A 202 5.07 7.72 17.12
CA LYS A 202 6.19 7.81 18.07
C LYS A 202 6.88 9.18 17.98
N ALA A 203 7.03 9.75 16.79
CA ALA A 203 7.60 11.08 16.59
C ALA A 203 6.67 12.20 17.11
N GLU A 204 5.37 12.13 16.83
CA GLU A 204 4.33 13.03 17.34
C GLU A 204 4.22 12.97 18.87
N SER A 205 4.13 11.76 19.44
CA SER A 205 4.17 11.56 20.91
C SER A 205 5.43 12.18 21.52
N GLY A 206 6.58 12.01 20.86
CA GLY A 206 7.84 12.66 21.23
C GLY A 206 7.86 14.18 21.01
N GLN A 207 7.00 14.76 20.16
CA GLN A 207 6.80 16.21 20.05
C GLN A 207 5.91 16.71 21.19
N TYR A 208 4.72 16.14 21.36
CA TYR A 208 3.80 16.50 22.45
C TYR A 208 4.43 16.38 23.84
N SER A 209 5.29 15.37 24.07
CA SER A 209 6.07 15.24 25.30
C SER A 209 7.04 16.41 25.52
N ARG A 210 7.75 16.86 24.47
CA ARG A 210 8.64 18.04 24.55
C ARG A 210 7.86 19.34 24.75
N GLU A 211 6.72 19.49 24.07
CA GLU A 211 5.84 20.64 24.26
C GLU A 211 5.27 20.70 25.68
N LEU A 212 4.84 19.56 26.24
CA LEU A 212 4.36 19.48 27.61
C LEU A 212 5.43 19.91 28.62
N VAL A 213 6.68 19.47 28.45
CA VAL A 213 7.81 19.92 29.28
C VAL A 213 8.07 21.42 29.12
N GLN A 214 8.00 21.97 27.90
CA GLN A 214 8.11 23.43 27.69
C GLN A 214 6.96 24.21 28.34
N TRP A 215 5.73 23.69 28.30
CA TRP A 215 4.58 24.31 28.95
C TRP A 215 4.67 24.24 30.47
N GLN A 216 5.13 23.12 31.04
CA GLN A 216 5.43 23.00 32.47
C GLN A 216 6.53 23.98 32.91
N GLN A 217 7.61 24.13 32.11
CA GLN A 217 8.66 25.10 32.39
C GLN A 217 8.16 26.54 32.32
N LYS A 218 7.38 26.89 31.28
CA LYS A 218 6.72 28.21 31.16
C LYS A 218 5.84 28.49 32.38
N LEU A 219 4.97 27.53 32.75
CA LEU A 219 4.09 27.63 33.91
C LEU A 219 4.89 27.91 35.18
N ALA A 220 5.92 27.11 35.48
CA ALA A 220 6.78 27.30 36.64
C ALA A 220 7.48 28.68 36.65
N THR A 221 7.95 29.19 35.49
CA THR A 221 8.50 30.55 35.42
C THR A 221 7.45 31.64 35.64
N THR A 222 6.20 31.44 35.19
CA THR A 222 5.10 32.39 35.45
C THR A 222 4.63 32.34 36.91
N GLU A 223 4.62 31.18 37.55
CA GLU A 223 4.33 31.01 38.99
C GLU A 223 5.40 31.72 39.84
N GLN A 224 6.68 31.54 39.51
CA GLN A 224 7.79 32.26 40.15
C GLN A 224 7.68 33.78 39.94
N ALA A 225 7.32 34.24 38.74
CA ALA A 225 7.13 35.66 38.46
C ALA A 225 5.94 36.24 39.25
N VAL A 226 4.80 35.54 39.29
CA VAL A 226 3.62 35.95 40.07
C VAL A 226 3.94 35.99 41.57
N LYS A 227 4.70 35.02 42.08
CA LYS A 227 5.18 35.01 43.47
C LYS A 227 6.11 36.20 43.76
N ALA A 228 7.10 36.46 42.91
CA ALA A 228 8.01 37.59 43.08
C ALA A 228 7.27 38.95 42.98
N VAL A 229 6.20 39.04 42.18
CA VAL A 229 5.35 40.23 42.11
C VAL A 229 4.48 40.37 43.38
N SER A 230 3.94 39.29 43.94
CA SER A 230 3.15 39.37 45.17
C SER A 230 4.01 39.68 46.40
N GLU A 231 5.23 39.15 46.48
CA GLU A 231 6.24 39.51 47.50
C GLU A 231 6.63 41.00 47.40
N ARG A 232 6.88 41.52 46.18
CA ARG A 232 7.12 42.95 45.96
C ARG A 232 5.93 43.82 46.34
N TYR A 233 4.71 43.38 46.00
CA TYR A 233 3.48 44.09 46.37
C TYR A 233 3.28 44.14 47.89
N GLN A 234 3.64 43.08 48.61
CA GLN A 234 3.66 43.08 50.08
C GLN A 234 4.68 44.09 50.63
N SER A 235 5.94 44.06 50.17
CA SER A 235 6.98 45.03 50.58
C SER A 235 6.51 46.47 50.38
N VAL A 236 6.04 46.82 49.17
CA VAL A 236 5.56 48.17 48.85
C VAL A 236 4.33 48.54 49.68
N SER A 237 3.45 47.60 49.99
CA SER A 237 2.29 47.82 50.87
C SER A 237 2.71 48.12 52.31
N ASP A 238 3.73 47.44 52.83
CA ASP A 238 4.27 47.68 54.18
C ASP A 238 5.11 48.96 54.26
N GLU A 239 5.91 49.27 53.23
CA GLU A 239 6.56 50.57 53.06
C GLU A 239 5.54 51.72 52.99
N LEU A 240 4.39 51.52 52.33
CA LEU A 240 3.30 52.49 52.28
C LEU A 240 2.62 52.66 53.65
N LYS A 241 2.48 51.59 54.44
CA LYS A 241 1.99 51.69 55.84
C LYS A 241 2.97 52.48 56.70
N VAL A 242 4.28 52.19 56.63
CA VAL A 242 5.32 52.86 57.43
C VAL A 242 5.45 54.33 57.04
N THR A 243 5.41 54.67 55.74
CA THR A 243 5.45 56.07 55.29
C THR A 243 4.17 56.83 55.63
N ARG A 244 2.98 56.21 55.55
CA ARG A 244 1.73 56.79 56.08
C ARG A 244 1.79 57.02 57.59
N GLN A 245 2.31 56.06 58.35
CA GLN A 245 2.48 56.21 59.80
C GLN A 245 3.42 57.39 60.13
N ARG A 246 4.61 57.44 59.53
CA ARG A 246 5.56 58.56 59.70
C ARG A 246 4.96 59.90 59.27
N SER A 247 4.15 59.92 58.20
CA SER A 247 3.45 61.12 57.76
C SER A 247 2.38 61.56 58.77
N ASN A 248 1.66 60.62 59.39
CA ASN A 248 0.70 60.93 60.45
C ASN A 248 1.40 61.41 61.72
N GLU A 249 2.50 60.77 62.13
CA GLU A 249 3.36 61.23 63.24
C GLU A 249 3.91 62.64 62.98
N ARG A 250 4.28 62.96 61.72
CA ARG A 250 4.67 64.33 61.34
C ARG A 250 3.48 65.30 61.35
N ILE A 251 2.28 64.87 60.98
CA ILE A 251 1.06 65.69 61.08
C ILE A 251 0.68 65.97 62.54
N GLU A 252 0.76 64.99 63.45
CA GLU A 252 0.49 65.23 64.87
C GLU A 252 1.56 66.12 65.53
N THR A 253 2.84 65.93 65.22
CA THR A 253 3.88 66.87 65.71
C THR A 253 3.68 68.28 65.14
N LEU A 254 3.36 68.44 63.86
CA LEU A 254 3.02 69.75 63.27
C LEU A 254 1.75 70.37 63.88
N LYS A 255 0.75 69.57 64.29
CA LYS A 255 -0.43 70.06 65.03
C LYS A 255 -0.05 70.57 66.41
N VAL A 256 0.87 69.90 67.12
CA VAL A 256 1.37 70.36 68.43
C VAL A 256 2.21 71.64 68.27
N GLU A 257 3.15 71.67 67.31
CA GLU A 257 3.92 72.88 66.96
C GLU A 257 2.99 74.06 66.63
N LEU A 258 1.92 73.83 65.86
CA LEU A 258 0.93 74.85 65.50
C LEU A 258 0.00 75.24 66.68
N ALA A 259 -0.25 74.35 67.63
CA ALA A 259 -0.95 74.67 68.87
C ALA A 259 -0.08 75.54 69.80
N GLU A 260 1.20 75.20 69.96
CA GLU A 260 2.16 76.05 70.69
C GLU A 260 2.31 77.43 70.05
N LEU A 261 2.42 77.51 68.72
CA LEU A 261 2.49 78.78 68.00
C LEU A 261 1.20 79.60 68.17
N LYS A 262 0.02 78.96 68.23
CA LYS A 262 -1.24 79.64 68.56
C LYS A 262 -1.26 80.15 70.00
N VAL A 263 -0.73 79.39 70.97
CA VAL A 263 -0.62 79.84 72.38
C VAL A 263 0.35 81.01 72.51
N LYS A 264 1.51 80.96 71.83
CA LYS A 264 2.48 82.07 71.76
C LYS A 264 1.86 83.31 71.13
N ALA A 265 1.27 83.19 69.93
CA ALA A 265 0.60 84.29 69.26
C ALA A 265 -0.58 84.87 70.06
N ALA A 266 -1.31 84.06 70.84
CA ALA A 266 -2.36 84.55 71.74
C ALA A 266 -1.78 85.28 72.97
N ALA A 267 -0.62 84.86 73.48
CA ALA A 267 0.10 85.57 74.54
C ALA A 267 0.65 86.91 74.03
N ASP A 268 1.29 86.93 72.85
CA ASP A 268 1.82 88.13 72.21
C ASP A 268 0.68 89.13 71.88
N ALA A 269 -0.45 88.64 71.35
CA ALA A 269 -1.65 89.45 71.13
C ALA A 269 -2.22 90.02 72.44
N LYS A 270 -2.19 89.25 73.54
CA LYS A 270 -2.60 89.75 74.85
C LYS A 270 -1.66 90.85 75.35
N VAL A 271 -0.34 90.65 75.26
CA VAL A 271 0.66 91.69 75.60
C VAL A 271 0.43 92.97 74.79
N TYR A 272 0.09 92.85 73.50
CA TYR A 272 -0.25 94.00 72.67
C TYR A 272 -1.54 94.72 73.10
N VAL A 273 -2.58 93.99 73.51
CA VAL A 273 -3.82 94.57 74.06
C VAL A 273 -3.58 95.24 75.42
N ASP A 274 -2.83 94.61 76.32
CA ASP A 274 -2.50 95.16 77.63
C ASP A 274 -1.64 96.43 77.48
N TYR A 275 -0.72 96.46 76.51
CA TYR A 275 0.06 97.65 76.13
C TYR A 275 -0.83 98.79 75.57
N GLN A 276 -1.78 98.49 74.68
CA GLN A 276 -2.76 99.50 74.23
C GLN A 276 -3.62 100.04 75.38
N MET A 277 -4.01 99.19 76.34
CA MET A 277 -4.81 99.60 77.49
C MET A 277 -4.05 100.56 78.42
N GLN A 278 -2.77 100.26 78.71
CA GLN A 278 -1.90 101.20 79.44
C GLN A 278 -1.69 102.51 78.66
N SER A 279 -1.49 102.43 77.34
CA SER A 279 -1.33 103.62 76.50
C SER A 279 -2.57 104.53 76.53
N LYS A 280 -3.78 103.96 76.61
CA LYS A 280 -5.02 104.74 76.80
C LYS A 280 -5.10 105.36 78.18
N GLN A 281 -4.92 104.58 79.25
CA GLN A 281 -4.96 105.09 80.63
C GLN A 281 -3.96 106.23 80.86
N ASN A 282 -2.77 106.19 80.23
CA ASN A 282 -1.81 107.27 80.29
C ASN A 282 -2.24 108.52 79.51
N SER A 283 -3.00 108.37 78.42
CA SER A 283 -3.62 109.50 77.70
C SER A 283 -4.73 110.13 78.54
N ASP A 284 -5.68 109.33 79.02
CA ASP A 284 -6.82 109.80 79.82
C ASP A 284 -6.34 110.56 81.08
N ARG A 285 -5.27 110.07 81.72
CA ARG A 285 -4.65 110.68 82.91
C ARG A 285 -3.92 111.99 82.60
N ASN A 286 -3.34 112.13 81.40
CA ASN A 286 -2.76 113.40 80.95
C ASN A 286 -3.85 114.43 80.61
N ASP A 287 -4.97 114.01 80.02
CA ASP A 287 -6.11 114.91 79.74
C ASP A 287 -6.77 115.42 81.04
N GLU A 288 -6.85 114.60 82.10
CA GLU A 288 -7.35 115.04 83.41
C GLU A 288 -6.41 116.08 84.06
N LEU A 289 -5.09 115.88 83.97
CA LEU A 289 -4.09 116.86 84.44
C LEU A 289 -4.13 118.16 83.61
N LEU A 290 -4.38 118.08 82.30
CA LEU A 290 -4.55 119.25 81.43
C LEU A 290 -5.81 120.06 81.76
N LYS A 291 -6.88 119.44 82.27
CA LYS A 291 -8.05 120.18 82.80
C LYS A 291 -7.71 120.92 84.08
N GLN A 292 -6.98 120.28 85.00
CA GLN A 292 -6.58 120.88 86.28
C GLN A 292 -5.68 122.11 86.06
N LEU A 293 -4.64 121.97 85.23
CA LEU A 293 -3.74 123.09 84.87
C LEU A 293 -4.45 124.25 84.16
N LYS A 294 -5.49 123.98 83.36
CA LYS A 294 -6.33 125.04 82.77
C LYS A 294 -7.16 125.78 83.82
N LEU A 295 -7.73 125.06 84.78
CA LEU A 295 -8.52 125.67 85.85
C LEU A 295 -7.67 126.60 86.72
N GLU A 296 -6.44 126.18 87.06
CA GLU A 296 -5.46 126.99 87.80
C GLU A 296 -4.98 128.22 87.00
N LEU A 297 -4.80 128.08 85.69
CA LEU A 297 -4.45 129.18 84.79
C LEU A 297 -5.57 130.23 84.71
N ASP A 298 -6.83 129.81 84.61
CA ASP A 298 -7.99 130.70 84.54
C ASP A 298 -8.24 131.45 85.86
N THR A 299 -7.92 130.84 87.03
CA THR A 299 -7.96 131.56 88.31
C THR A 299 -6.80 132.57 88.43
N ALA A 300 -5.58 132.18 88.06
CA ALA A 300 -4.43 133.07 88.08
C ALA A 300 -4.60 134.29 87.14
N HIS A 301 -5.25 134.09 85.98
CA HIS A 301 -5.59 135.20 85.08
C HIS A 301 -6.60 136.18 85.68
N ARG A 302 -7.59 135.71 86.45
CA ARG A 302 -8.55 136.57 87.17
C ARG A 302 -7.86 137.46 88.19
N GLU A 303 -7.05 136.86 89.06
CA GLU A 303 -6.30 137.57 90.11
C GLU A 303 -5.34 138.61 89.50
N ALA A 304 -4.68 138.25 88.38
CA ALA A 304 -3.82 139.17 87.63
C ALA A 304 -4.58 140.35 86.97
N THR A 305 -5.87 140.19 86.62
CA THR A 305 -6.69 141.32 86.14
C THR A 305 -7.13 142.25 87.26
N GLU A 306 -7.57 141.74 88.40
CA GLU A 306 -7.98 142.56 89.56
C GLU A 306 -6.80 143.34 90.16
N ALA A 307 -5.59 142.75 90.17
CA ALA A 307 -4.35 143.44 90.54
C ALA A 307 -3.97 144.59 89.59
N ARG A 308 -4.36 144.52 88.30
CA ARG A 308 -4.12 145.59 87.33
C ARG A 308 -5.10 146.76 87.49
N GLU A 309 -6.38 146.48 87.68
CA GLU A 309 -7.39 147.54 87.85
C GLU A 309 -7.16 148.36 89.14
N THR A 310 -6.80 147.68 90.23
CA THR A 310 -6.45 148.34 91.50
C THR A 310 -5.20 149.22 91.38
N SER A 311 -4.14 148.74 90.70
CA SER A 311 -2.94 149.54 90.44
C SER A 311 -3.24 150.79 89.61
N ALA A 312 -3.99 150.67 88.51
CA ALA A 312 -4.33 151.80 87.64
C ALA A 312 -5.11 152.91 88.37
N LYS A 313 -5.97 152.52 89.32
CA LYS A 313 -6.79 153.44 90.12
C LYS A 313 -5.94 154.31 91.07
N ILE A 314 -4.87 153.76 91.62
CA ILE A 314 -3.96 154.48 92.53
C ILE A 314 -3.10 155.47 91.76
N THR A 315 -2.61 155.11 90.56
CA THR A 315 -1.82 156.03 89.71
C THR A 315 -2.60 157.29 89.35
N GLY A 316 -3.85 157.16 88.90
CA GLY A 316 -4.68 158.32 88.54
C GLY A 316 -5.05 159.24 89.72
N GLN A 317 -5.02 158.73 90.96
CA GLN A 317 -5.19 159.55 92.17
C GLN A 317 -3.93 160.36 92.51
N LEU A 318 -2.74 159.87 92.16
CA LEU A 318 -1.47 160.53 92.45
C LEU A 318 -1.26 161.78 91.55
N GLU A 319 -1.57 161.66 90.25
CA GLU A 319 -1.43 162.74 89.27
C GLU A 319 -2.33 163.94 89.59
N ALA A 320 -3.58 163.68 90.02
CA ALA A 320 -4.54 164.73 90.38
C ALA A 320 -4.06 165.61 91.57
N VAL A 321 -3.38 165.01 92.55
CA VAL A 321 -2.83 165.73 93.71
C VAL A 321 -1.61 166.58 93.33
N GLN A 322 -0.77 166.11 92.38
CA GLN A 322 0.36 166.90 91.88
C GLN A 322 -0.10 168.15 91.11
N ALA A 323 -1.18 168.06 90.32
CA ALA A 323 -1.76 169.19 89.61
C ALA A 323 -2.28 170.30 90.57
N GLN A 324 -2.90 169.93 91.69
CA GLN A 324 -3.35 170.90 92.70
C GLN A 324 -2.17 171.65 93.36
N ASN A 325 -1.10 170.95 93.72
CA ASN A 325 0.08 171.58 94.36
C ASN A 325 0.81 172.57 93.43
N ALA A 326 0.93 172.26 92.14
CA ALA A 326 1.50 173.20 91.15
C ALA A 326 0.67 174.50 91.05
N THR A 327 -0.66 174.39 91.14
CA THR A 327 -1.58 175.53 91.04
C THR A 327 -1.52 176.44 92.27
N LEU A 328 -1.35 175.86 93.47
CA LEU A 328 -1.24 176.62 94.71
C LEU A 328 0.07 177.44 94.80
N LEU A 329 1.20 176.88 94.33
CA LEU A 329 2.48 177.60 94.31
C LEU A 329 2.42 178.87 93.46
N ALA A 330 1.87 178.78 92.24
CA ALA A 330 1.71 179.94 91.35
C ALA A 330 0.82 181.04 91.96
N ALA A 331 -0.21 180.67 92.73
CA ALA A 331 -1.10 181.62 93.39
C ALA A 331 -0.43 182.35 94.58
N VAL A 332 0.47 181.68 95.31
CA VAL A 332 1.24 182.30 96.41
C VAL A 332 2.25 183.30 95.85
N GLN A 333 2.97 182.94 94.78
CA GLN A 333 3.94 183.82 94.12
C GLN A 333 3.31 185.17 93.74
N LYS A 334 2.19 185.13 93.00
CA LYS A 334 1.51 186.34 92.52
C LYS A 334 1.02 187.27 93.65
N ARG A 335 0.62 186.70 94.79
CA ARG A 335 0.18 187.46 95.97
C ARG A 335 1.35 188.14 96.70
N GLN A 336 2.58 187.69 96.46
CA GLN A 336 3.79 188.28 97.01
C GLN A 336 4.20 189.52 96.18
N ASP A 337 4.12 189.42 94.84
CA ASP A 337 4.41 190.53 93.91
C ASP A 337 3.44 191.71 94.08
N GLU A 338 2.14 191.44 94.23
CA GLU A 338 1.11 192.48 94.43
C GLU A 338 1.27 193.23 95.77
N LEU A 339 1.95 192.64 96.76
CA LEU A 339 2.21 193.28 98.06
C LEU A 339 3.40 194.26 97.99
N ILE A 340 4.41 193.95 97.17
CA ILE A 340 5.59 194.81 96.95
C ILE A 340 5.16 196.12 96.27
N ALA A 341 4.30 196.02 95.24
CA ALA A 341 3.75 197.16 94.53
C ALA A 341 2.88 198.12 95.40
N GLN A 342 2.42 197.66 96.57
CA GLN A 342 1.73 198.53 97.55
C GLN A 342 2.70 199.27 98.49
N ILE A 343 3.90 198.75 98.69
CA ILE A 343 4.94 199.36 99.54
C ILE A 343 5.72 200.42 98.75
N GLU A 344 6.01 200.17 97.48
CA GLU A 344 6.76 201.13 96.65
C GLU A 344 5.98 202.43 96.43
N ARG A 345 4.66 202.37 96.19
CA ARG A 345 3.79 203.57 96.14
C ARG A 345 3.60 204.32 97.47
N ALA A 346 4.10 203.79 98.58
CA ALA A 346 4.14 204.49 99.87
C ALA A 346 5.49 205.17 100.13
N ASN A 347 6.55 204.75 99.42
CA ASN A 347 7.88 205.35 99.46
C ASN A 347 8.13 206.31 98.29
N GLU A 348 7.47 206.11 97.13
CA GLU A 348 7.42 207.11 96.05
C GLU A 348 6.63 208.34 96.49
N GLU A 349 7.40 209.26 97.05
CA GLU A 349 7.25 210.71 96.95
C GLU A 349 5.98 211.35 97.57
N SER A 350 5.86 211.65 98.87
CA SER A 350 6.80 211.71 100.00
C SER A 350 7.95 212.75 99.89
N GLU A 351 8.46 213.01 98.68
CA GLU A 351 9.62 213.86 98.38
C GLU A 351 9.16 215.18 97.75
N LEU A 352 8.03 215.16 97.03
CA LEU A 352 7.23 216.32 96.64
C LEU A 352 6.56 217.05 97.84
N ALA A 353 6.93 216.69 99.07
CA ALA A 353 6.58 217.40 100.29
C ALA A 353 7.66 218.38 100.80
N ASN A 354 8.92 218.29 100.35
CA ASN A 354 10.02 219.00 101.05
C ASN A 354 11.14 219.63 100.19
N LYS A 355 10.94 219.82 98.87
CA LYS A 355 11.84 220.66 98.03
C LYS A 355 11.30 222.06 97.72
N THR A 356 10.29 222.52 98.45
CA THR A 356 9.78 223.90 98.38
C THR A 356 9.56 224.50 99.79
N GLN A 357 10.63 224.78 100.52
CA GLN A 357 10.55 225.61 101.73
C GLN A 357 10.36 227.10 101.37
N VAL A 358 9.27 227.42 100.66
CA VAL A 358 8.90 228.79 100.27
C VAL A 358 7.44 229.12 100.63
N ASN A 359 6.86 228.45 101.65
CA ASN A 359 5.95 229.10 102.64
C ASN A 359 5.53 228.20 103.85
N LYS A 360 6.08 228.53 105.03
CA LYS A 360 5.43 228.59 106.38
C LYS A 360 4.75 227.36 107.06
N LYS A 361 5.34 227.01 108.24
CA LYS A 361 4.69 226.71 109.56
C LYS A 361 3.93 225.36 109.75
N GLU A 362 3.59 224.80 110.93
CA GLU A 362 3.99 224.83 112.40
C GLU A 362 3.18 223.72 113.15
N ILE A 363 3.44 223.20 114.37
CA ILE A 363 4.61 223.11 115.28
C ILE A 363 4.33 222.09 116.44
N ARG A 364 5.36 221.47 117.06
CA ARG A 364 5.33 220.68 118.33
C ARG A 364 4.42 219.41 118.34
N GLY A 365 4.46 218.52 119.33
CA GLY A 365 5.37 218.36 120.48
C GLY A 365 4.71 218.51 121.87
N ALA A 366 5.14 217.63 122.81
CA ALA A 366 4.58 217.39 124.15
C ALA A 366 3.27 216.60 124.19
#